data_AF-A0A1H7NBF1-F1
#
_entry.id   AF-A0A1H7NBF1-F1
#
_cell.length_a   1.000
_cell.length_b   1.000
_cell.length_c   1.000
_cell.angle_alpha   90.00
_cell.angle_beta   90.00
_cell.angle_gamma   90.00
#
_symmetry.space_group_name_H-M   'P 1'
#
loop_
_entity.id
_entity.type
_entity.pdbx_description
1 polymer ?
#
loop_
_entity_poly.entity_id
_entity_poly.type
_entity_poly.pdbx_seq_one_letter_code
_entity_poly.pdbx_strand_id
1 'polypeptide(L)' 'MKEAKFFNRQIFDYEGLCGRLHSSSYAPLPGHPNYEPMMKELQTIYERNEQDGCVFFDYETKVYWGEV' A
#
# COMPACT_ATOMS: atom_id res chain seq x y z
N MET A 1 3.94 -11.32 -28.23
CA MET A 1 3.48 -10.66 -26.99
C MET A 1 4.28 -9.37 -26.83
N LYS A 2 3.60 -8.24 -26.77
CA LYS A 2 4.16 -6.90 -26.55
C LYS A 2 3.99 -6.52 -25.08
N GLU A 3 4.88 -5.69 -24.56
CA GLU A 3 4.86 -5.20 -23.17
C GLU A 3 5.02 -3.67 -23.14
N ALA A 4 4.31 -3.01 -22.24
CA ALA A 4 4.54 -1.62 -21.84
C ALA A 4 4.61 -1.53 -20.32
N LYS A 5 5.43 -0.60 -19.82
CA LYS A 5 5.69 -0.39 -18.40
C LYS A 5 5.43 1.07 -18.04
N PHE A 6 4.76 1.28 -16.92
CA PHE A 6 4.41 2.60 -16.42
C PHE A 6 4.78 2.70 -14.94
N PHE A 7 5.67 3.63 -14.61
CA PHE A 7 5.97 3.95 -13.22
C PHE A 7 4.83 4.76 -12.60
N ASN A 8 4.44 4.39 -11.39
CA ASN A 8 3.43 5.09 -10.60
C ASN A 8 3.88 5.20 -9.15
N ARG A 9 3.44 6.28 -8.49
CA ARG A 9 3.68 6.53 -7.07
C ARG A 9 2.39 6.97 -6.41
N GLN A 10 2.06 6.33 -5.30
CA GLN A 10 1.05 6.83 -4.37
C GLN A 10 1.75 7.45 -3.15
N ILE A 11 1.17 8.53 -2.63
CA ILE A 11 1.71 9.29 -1.50
C ILE A 11 0.66 9.25 -0.40
N PHE A 12 1.07 8.86 0.80
CA PHE A 12 0.15 8.72 1.93
C PHE A 12 0.75 9.39 3.17
N ASP A 13 -0.06 10.17 3.87
CA ASP A 13 0.12 10.40 5.30
C ASP A 13 -0.32 9.14 6.08
N TYR A 14 -0.22 9.18 7.41
CA TYR A 14 -0.55 8.02 8.22
C TYR A 14 -2.01 7.57 8.07
N GLU A 15 -2.96 8.52 8.02
CA GLU A 15 -4.39 8.21 7.85
C GLU A 15 -4.67 7.58 6.48
N GLY A 16 -4.07 8.13 5.42
CA GLY A 16 -4.14 7.59 4.07
C GLY A 16 -3.55 6.18 3.97
N LEU A 17 -2.45 5.92 4.69
CA LEU A 17 -1.85 4.59 4.75
C LEU A 17 -2.76 3.59 5.48
N CYS A 18 -3.39 3.99 6.60
CA CYS A 18 -4.39 3.18 7.29
C CYS A 18 -5.57 2.84 6.36
N GLY A 19 -6.10 3.84 5.66
CA GLY A 19 -7.17 3.64 4.68
C GLY A 19 -6.77 2.67 3.57
N ARG A 20 -5.53 2.78 3.06
CA ARG A 20 -4.99 1.85 2.07
C ARG A 20 -4.92 0.43 2.61
N LEU A 21 -4.45 0.21 3.84
CA LEU A 21 -4.41 -1.11 4.46
C LEU A 21 -5.83 -1.73 4.56
N HIS A 22 -6.81 -0.94 5.00
CA HIS A 22 -8.20 -1.40 5.14
C HIS A 22 -8.93 -1.64 3.81
N SER A 23 -8.42 -1.12 2.69
CA SER A 23 -8.97 -1.43 1.37
C SER A 23 -8.69 -2.87 0.91
N SER A 24 -7.74 -3.55 1.57
CA SER A 24 -7.43 -4.96 1.30
C SER A 24 -8.44 -5.88 1.99
N SER A 25 -9.16 -6.68 1.21
CA SER A 25 -10.22 -7.58 1.71
C SER A 25 -9.75 -8.65 2.71
N TYR A 26 -8.44 -8.89 2.79
CA TYR A 26 -7.82 -9.83 3.72
C TYR A 26 -7.29 -9.16 5.01
N ALA A 27 -7.35 -7.83 5.13
CA ALA A 27 -6.89 -7.16 6.33
C ALA A 27 -7.80 -7.51 7.52
N PRO A 28 -7.24 -7.90 8.68
CA PRO A 28 -7.99 -7.99 9.92
C PRO A 28 -8.84 -6.74 10.16
N LEU A 29 -10.10 -6.94 10.53
CA LEU A 29 -11.04 -5.87 10.89
C LEU A 29 -11.04 -5.63 12.40
N PRO A 30 -11.54 -4.46 12.87
CA PRO A 30 -11.73 -4.22 14.29
C PRO A 30 -12.47 -5.37 14.98
N GLY A 31 -11.97 -5.81 16.13
CA GLY A 31 -12.48 -6.97 16.86
C GLY A 31 -11.80 -8.31 16.53
N HIS A 32 -11.04 -8.39 15.44
CA HIS A 32 -10.15 -9.54 15.18
C HIS A 32 -8.91 -9.45 16.10
N PRO A 33 -8.42 -10.56 16.70
CA PRO A 33 -7.29 -10.52 17.64
C PRO A 33 -5.99 -9.94 17.05
N ASN A 34 -5.82 -10.06 15.73
CA ASN A 34 -4.64 -9.52 15.03
C ASN A 34 -4.81 -8.07 14.54
N TYR A 35 -5.94 -7.42 14.80
CA TYR A 35 -6.16 -6.02 14.37
C TYR A 35 -5.22 -5.05 15.07
N GLU A 36 -5.24 -5.01 16.41
CA GLU A 36 -4.41 -4.08 17.18
C GLU A 36 -2.90 -4.29 16.97
N PRO A 37 -2.38 -5.55 16.96
CA PRO A 37 -0.98 -5.79 16.61
C PRO A 37 -0.61 -5.28 15.22
N MET A 38 -1.48 -5.48 14.22
CA MET A 38 -1.26 -5.02 12.85
C MET A 38 -1.20 -3.50 12.78
N MET A 39 -2.14 -2.78 13.41
CA MET A 39 -2.17 -1.32 13.38
C MET A 39 -0.96 -0.71 14.10
N LYS A 40 -0.52 -1.30 15.21
CA LYS A 40 0.69 -0.87 15.91
C LYS A 40 1.95 -1.05 15.06
N GLU A 41 2.06 -2.18 14.36
CA GLU A 41 3.17 -2.41 13.44
C GLU A 41 3.10 -1.47 12.24
N LEU A 42 1.91 -1.18 11.70
CA LEU A 42 1.72 -0.21 10.63
C LEU A 42 2.24 1.17 11.03
N GLN A 43 1.92 1.64 12.24
CA GLN A 43 2.46 2.90 12.77
C GLN A 43 3.98 2.89 12.85
N THR A 44 4.56 1.81 13.38
CA THR A 44 6.02 1.65 13.51
C THR A 44 6.70 1.69 12.14
N ILE A 45 6.11 1.02 11.14
CA ILE A 45 6.61 1.04 9.76
C ILE A 45 6.47 2.44 9.15
N TYR A 46 5.36 3.14 9.38
CA TYR A 46 5.16 4.50 8.90
C TYR A 46 6.23 5.44 9.46
N GLU A 47 6.37 5.52 10.78
CA GLU A 47 7.32 6.40 11.46
C GLU A 47 8.77 6.14 11.03
N ARG A 48 9.12 4.88 10.72
CA ARG A 48 10.46 4.53 10.24
C ARG A 48 10.76 5.00 8.80
N ASN A 49 9.74 5.11 7.96
CA ASN A 49 9.91 5.32 6.52
C ASN A 49 9.36 6.66 6.03
N GLU A 50 8.66 7.41 6.88
CA GLU A 50 8.10 8.70 6.51
C GLU A 50 9.23 9.69 6.16
N GLN A 51 8.94 10.52 5.17
CA GLN A 51 9.74 11.65 4.75
C GLN A 51 8.79 12.83 4.62
N ASP A 52 9.03 13.86 5.44
CA ASP A 52 8.22 15.07 5.50
C ASP A 52 6.72 14.78 5.74
N GLY A 53 6.43 13.81 6.61
CA GLY A 53 5.07 13.42 6.98
C GLY A 53 4.34 12.58 5.93
N CYS A 54 5.07 11.96 5.00
CA CYS A 54 4.50 11.10 3.98
C CYS A 54 5.34 9.84 3.75
N VAL A 55 4.69 8.74 3.37
CA VAL A 55 5.36 7.56 2.79
C VAL A 55 5.04 7.43 1.31
N PHE A 56 6.00 6.92 0.55
CA PHE A 56 5.87 6.70 -0.89
C PHE A 56 5.66 5.21 -1.20
N PHE A 57 4.56 4.90 -1.88
CA PHE A 57 4.28 3.57 -2.38
C PHE A 57 4.51 3.54 -3.90
N ASP A 58 5.71 3.11 -4.27
CA ASP A 58 6.14 3.02 -5.68
C ASP A 58 5.78 1.66 -6.29
N TYR A 59 5.26 1.68 -7.51
CA TYR A 59 4.97 0.46 -8.28
C TYR A 59 5.09 0.66 -9.78
N GLU A 60 5.33 -0.43 -10.51
CA GLU A 60 5.35 -0.46 -11.97
C GLU A 60 4.15 -1.25 -12.48
N THR A 61 3.32 -0.61 -13.31
CA THR A 61 2.24 -1.29 -14.02
C THR A 61 2.78 -1.85 -15.32
N LYS A 62 2.66 -3.16 -15.49
CA LYS A 62 3.04 -3.87 -16.71
C LYS A 62 1.79 -4.28 -17.49
N VAL A 63 1.74 -3.90 -18.75
CA VAL A 63 0.65 -4.25 -19.67
C VAL A 63 1.21 -5.20 -20.72
N TYR A 64 0.58 -6.36 -20.89
CA TYR A 64 0.95 -7.35 -21.90
C TYR A 64 -0.18 -7.52 -22.91
N TRP A 65 0.11 -7.53 -24.21
CA TRP A 65 -0.89 -7.73 -25.27
C TRP A 65 -0.33 -8.44 -26.50
N GLY A 66 -1.19 -8.96 -27.37
CA GLY A 66 -0.80 -9.69 -28.57
C GLY A 66 -1.99 -9.94 -29.49
N GLU A 67 -1.71 -10.41 -30.70
CA GLU A 67 -2.74 -10.94 -31.60
C GLU A 67 -3.18 -12.32 -31.10
N VAL A 68 -4.46 -12.64 -31.33
CA VAL A 68 -5.08 -13.93 -30.96
C VAL A 68 -4.86 -14.93 -32.08
#